data_AF-A0A0F8A1J7-F1
#
_entry.id   AF-A0A0F8A1J7-F1
#
_cell.length_a   1.000
_cell.length_b   1.000
_cell.length_c   1.000
_cell.angle_alpha   90.00
_cell.angle_beta   90.00
_cell.angle_gamma   90.00
#
_symmetry.space_group_name_H-M   'P 1'
#
loop_
_entity.id
_entity.type
_entity.pdbx_description
1 polymer ?
#
loop_
_entity_poly.entity_id
_entity_poly.type
_entity_poly.pdbx_seq_one_letter_code
_entity_poly.pdbx_strand_id
1 'polypeptide(L)'
;MERQTLEAGFEKAFGPKAFRRGAANAANGNAPDAVRDQMMRHDPKWATFNSAYINEKVGFHLERVVADEPTEDCLLDLFTHMSLMRDPQARQNMVPDEVWRNLPEDPEIMDLERQREQLKQGKYRIRGSEHEGKIRQLTRRIRTKRARREKALRQQYREYYFYHRPTWDIERQLAGGSRDNDQDTYAAPDIKLHIPERARLAELLCNQPEHLSFDDFSRLRIEIAELMVELASKRETVKRKLISRTPQSSIPVNEKPSKIEDFPLFMNKTQCPRCIGNEAMSLGERTFVYCRPAAMNDHFDREHRATMNGMERDGFIVCNHPGCKEADLKLRSLDHFRDHVSRVHGVTLRQHGR
;
A
#
# COMPACT_ATOMS: atom_id res chain seq x y z
N MET A 1 -8.54 2.99 -0.10
CA MET A 1 -9.83 2.28 -0.10
C MET A 1 -10.26 1.92 -1.51
N GLU A 2 -10.60 2.87 -2.38
CA GLU A 2 -11.05 2.58 -3.77
C GLU A 2 -10.16 1.62 -4.55
N ARG A 3 -8.84 1.85 -4.54
CA ARG A 3 -7.89 0.91 -5.15
C ARG A 3 -7.98 -0.49 -4.54
N GLN A 4 -8.08 -0.59 -3.22
CA GLN A 4 -8.11 -1.87 -2.51
C GLN A 4 -9.40 -2.64 -2.84
N THR A 5 -10.53 -1.96 -3.02
CA THR A 5 -11.77 -2.65 -3.40
C THR A 5 -11.71 -3.20 -4.81
N LEU A 6 -11.09 -2.48 -5.74
CA LEU A 6 -10.85 -3.01 -7.09
C LEU A 6 -9.89 -4.21 -7.08
N GLU A 7 -8.81 -4.15 -6.30
CA GLU A 7 -7.88 -5.28 -6.12
C GLU A 7 -8.54 -6.47 -5.40
N ALA A 8 -9.54 -6.21 -4.55
CA ALA A 8 -10.32 -7.25 -3.88
C ALA A 8 -11.37 -7.90 -4.79
N GLY A 9 -11.54 -7.42 -6.02
CA GLY A 9 -12.45 -8.04 -6.98
C GLY A 9 -13.80 -7.38 -7.18
N PHE A 10 -14.08 -6.25 -6.51
CA PHE A 10 -15.37 -5.59 -6.67
C PHE A 10 -15.48 -4.86 -8.00
N GLU A 11 -16.56 -5.08 -8.76
CA GLU A 11 -16.82 -4.42 -10.04
C GLU A 11 -16.53 -2.91 -10.01
N LYS A 12 -17.07 -2.24 -8.98
CA LYS A 12 -16.93 -0.79 -8.77
C LYS A 12 -16.00 -0.46 -7.61
N ALA A 13 -15.35 0.69 -7.71
CA ALA A 13 -14.53 1.21 -6.62
C ALA A 13 -15.41 1.78 -5.51
N PHE A 14 -15.12 1.42 -4.26
CA PHE A 14 -15.83 1.94 -3.09
C PHE A 14 -14.92 2.84 -2.26
N GLY A 15 -15.39 4.07 -2.04
CA GLY A 15 -14.79 5.02 -1.11
C GLY A 15 -15.41 4.93 0.29
N PRO A 16 -14.87 5.67 1.27
CA PRO A 16 -15.40 5.68 2.65
C PRO A 16 -16.90 6.00 2.75
N LYS A 17 -17.41 6.86 1.86
CA LYS A 17 -18.84 7.20 1.79
C LYS A 17 -19.71 5.96 1.53
N ALA A 18 -19.27 5.03 0.68
CA ALA A 18 -20.02 3.82 0.35
C ALA A 18 -20.13 2.88 1.57
N PHE A 19 -19.05 2.71 2.33
CA PHE A 19 -19.09 1.93 3.57
C PHE A 19 -19.98 2.58 4.64
N ARG A 20 -19.87 3.91 4.78
CA ARG A 20 -20.72 4.68 5.69
C ARG A 20 -22.20 4.61 5.29
N ARG A 21 -22.50 4.62 3.98
CA ARG A 21 -23.83 4.35 3.43
C ARG A 21 -24.31 2.94 3.80
N GLY A 22 -23.49 1.92 3.58
CA GLY A 22 -23.83 0.53 3.94
C GLY A 22 -24.17 0.38 5.42
N ALA A 23 -23.32 0.89 6.31
CA ALA A 23 -23.54 0.86 7.75
C ALA A 23 -24.81 1.62 8.18
N ALA A 24 -25.07 2.78 7.59
CA ALA A 24 -26.26 3.57 7.89
C ALA A 24 -27.55 2.88 7.45
N ASN A 25 -27.54 2.20 6.29
CA ASN A 25 -28.69 1.42 5.83
C ASN A 25 -28.89 0.16 6.65
N ALA A 26 -27.82 -0.49 7.13
CA ALA A 26 -27.95 -1.63 8.03
C ALA A 26 -28.60 -1.25 9.38
N ALA A 27 -28.35 -0.02 9.86
CA ALA A 27 -29.03 0.52 11.05
C ALA A 27 -30.46 1.02 10.74
N ASN A 28 -30.76 1.39 9.50
CA ASN A 28 -32.07 1.89 9.08
C ASN A 28 -33.13 0.80 9.18
N GLY A 29 -34.18 1.01 9.97
CA GLY A 29 -35.22 0.02 10.25
C GLY A 29 -34.89 -0.95 11.40
N ASN A 30 -33.60 -1.16 11.70
CA ASN A 30 -33.14 -1.99 12.82
C ASN A 30 -32.88 -1.18 14.12
N ALA A 31 -32.71 0.14 14.00
CA ALA A 31 -32.56 1.05 15.13
C ALA A 31 -33.49 2.27 14.93
N PRO A 32 -33.94 2.92 16.03
CA PRO A 32 -34.67 4.18 15.92
C PRO A 32 -33.87 5.24 15.15
N ASP A 33 -34.56 6.10 14.41
CA ASP A 33 -33.94 7.14 13.58
C ASP A 33 -32.94 8.01 14.36
N ALA A 34 -33.29 8.38 15.60
CA ALA A 34 -32.41 9.15 16.48
C ALA A 34 -31.09 8.43 16.80
N VAL A 35 -31.13 7.10 16.97
CA VAL A 35 -29.93 6.27 17.23
C VAL A 35 -29.10 6.16 15.96
N ARG A 36 -29.73 5.92 14.79
CA ARG A 36 -29.03 5.91 13.49
C ARG A 36 -28.32 7.25 13.26
N ASP A 37 -29.00 8.36 13.47
CA ASP A 37 -28.44 9.68 13.21
C ASP A 37 -27.36 10.05 14.22
N GLN A 38 -27.49 9.62 15.48
CA GLN A 38 -26.43 9.72 16.50
C GLN A 38 -25.17 8.91 16.10
N MET A 39 -25.33 7.65 15.67
CA MET A 39 -24.22 6.81 15.18
C MET A 39 -23.50 7.49 14.01
N MET A 40 -24.27 8.16 13.16
CA MET A 40 -23.77 8.88 11.99
C MET A 40 -23.27 10.28 12.32
N ARG A 41 -23.47 10.78 13.54
CA ARG A 41 -23.19 12.17 13.94
C ARG A 41 -23.87 13.18 13.01
N HIS A 42 -25.12 12.90 12.63
CA HIS A 42 -25.95 13.81 11.86
C HIS A 42 -26.93 14.53 12.79
N ASP A 43 -27.47 15.66 12.31
CA ASP A 43 -28.61 16.28 12.95
C ASP A 43 -29.79 15.28 12.90
N PRO A 44 -30.49 15.02 14.03
CA PRO A 44 -31.62 14.09 14.11
C PRO A 44 -32.81 14.41 13.19
N LYS A 45 -32.79 15.55 12.49
CA LYS A 45 -33.85 15.99 11.56
C LYS A 45 -33.91 15.21 10.24
N TRP A 46 -33.31 14.02 10.13
CA TRP A 46 -33.51 13.04 9.04
C TRP A 46 -33.00 13.44 7.63
N ALA A 47 -32.86 14.73 7.34
CA ALA A 47 -32.57 15.25 6.00
C ALA A 47 -31.22 14.77 5.42
N THR A 48 -30.19 14.64 6.26
CA THR A 48 -28.85 14.23 5.82
C THR A 48 -28.79 12.75 5.46
N PHE A 49 -29.50 11.88 6.20
CA PHE A 49 -29.53 10.45 5.88
C PHE A 49 -30.22 10.22 4.53
N ASN A 50 -31.44 10.74 4.37
CA ASN A 50 -32.20 10.54 3.14
C ASN A 50 -31.51 11.08 1.89
N SER A 51 -30.90 12.27 1.97
CA SER A 51 -30.28 12.89 0.80
C SER A 51 -28.95 12.24 0.41
N ALA A 52 -28.16 11.78 1.37
CA ALA A 52 -26.78 11.37 1.11
C ALA A 52 -26.51 9.86 1.29
N TYR A 53 -27.31 9.18 2.11
CA TYR A 53 -27.04 7.83 2.62
C TYR A 53 -28.18 6.85 2.45
N ILE A 54 -29.37 7.24 1.99
CA ILE A 54 -30.37 6.25 1.59
C ILE A 54 -29.79 5.36 0.48
N ASN A 55 -30.14 4.07 0.52
CA ASN A 55 -29.69 3.14 -0.52
C ASN A 55 -30.23 3.58 -1.89
N GLU A 56 -29.38 3.57 -2.90
CA GLU A 56 -29.78 3.84 -4.29
C GLU A 56 -30.49 2.64 -4.91
N LYS A 57 -30.30 1.44 -4.34
CA LYS A 57 -30.99 0.23 -4.74
C LYS A 57 -32.22 0.01 -3.85
N VAL A 58 -33.35 -0.31 -4.48
CA VAL A 58 -34.58 -0.70 -3.78
C VAL A 58 -34.40 -2.12 -3.25
N GLY A 59 -34.41 -2.25 -1.92
CA GLY A 59 -34.35 -3.55 -1.22
C GLY A 59 -35.72 -3.97 -0.70
N PHE A 60 -36.77 -3.77 -1.51
CA PHE A 60 -38.16 -3.98 -1.10
C PHE A 60 -38.93 -4.68 -2.21
N HIS A 61 -39.64 -5.76 -1.85
CA HIS A 61 -40.51 -6.51 -2.77
C HIS A 61 -41.83 -5.79 -3.00
N LEU A 62 -41.80 -4.70 -3.77
CA LEU A 62 -42.99 -3.90 -4.06
C LEU A 62 -44.12 -4.73 -4.68
N GLU A 63 -43.80 -5.61 -5.64
CA GLU A 63 -44.77 -6.44 -6.33
C GLU A 63 -45.57 -7.33 -5.37
N ARG A 64 -44.89 -8.06 -4.48
CA ARG A 64 -45.55 -8.95 -3.52
C ARG A 64 -46.40 -8.21 -2.51
N VAL A 65 -45.91 -7.08 -2.02
CA VAL A 65 -46.70 -6.24 -1.10
C VAL A 65 -47.95 -5.71 -1.78
N VAL A 66 -47.88 -5.32 -3.05
CA VAL A 66 -49.06 -4.93 -3.84
C VAL A 66 -50.03 -6.10 -4.03
N ALA A 67 -49.52 -7.32 -4.16
CA ALA A 67 -50.31 -8.54 -4.29
C ALA A 67 -50.84 -9.10 -2.96
N ASP A 68 -50.54 -8.46 -1.82
CA ASP A 68 -50.82 -8.96 -0.47
C ASP A 68 -50.22 -10.35 -0.19
N GLU A 69 -49.05 -10.61 -0.79
CA GLU A 69 -48.29 -11.85 -0.63
C GLU A 69 -47.11 -11.69 0.33
N PRO A 70 -46.66 -12.79 1.00
CA PRO A 70 -45.48 -12.76 1.84
C PRO A 70 -44.22 -12.33 1.08
N THR A 71 -43.48 -11.35 1.60
CA THR A 71 -42.22 -10.88 1.01
C THR A 71 -41.12 -11.94 1.12
N GLU A 72 -40.26 -12.00 0.09
CA GLU A 72 -39.11 -12.91 0.02
C GLU A 72 -37.80 -12.18 0.30
N ASP A 73 -37.81 -11.32 1.33
CA ASP A 73 -36.72 -10.36 1.59
C ASP A 73 -35.34 -11.03 1.73
N CYS A 74 -35.30 -12.27 2.22
CA CYS A 74 -34.08 -13.07 2.30
C CYS A 74 -33.44 -13.34 0.92
N LEU A 75 -34.24 -13.51 -0.14
CA LEU A 75 -33.75 -13.69 -1.49
C LEU A 75 -33.21 -12.37 -2.05
N LEU A 76 -33.89 -11.24 -1.83
CA LEU A 76 -33.35 -9.94 -2.20
C LEU A 76 -32.03 -9.67 -1.49
N ASP A 77 -31.95 -9.94 -0.18
CA ASP A 77 -30.72 -9.77 0.59
C ASP A 77 -29.60 -10.65 0.02
N LEU A 78 -29.91 -11.91 -0.27
CA LEU A 78 -28.95 -12.84 -0.90
C LEU A 78 -28.48 -12.30 -2.24
N PHE A 79 -29.39 -12.04 -3.20
CA PHE A 79 -29.07 -11.64 -4.57
C PHE A 79 -28.45 -10.23 -4.68
N THR A 80 -28.72 -9.35 -3.71
CA THR A 80 -28.13 -8.01 -3.67
C THR A 80 -26.84 -7.94 -2.85
N HIS A 81 -26.45 -9.04 -2.19
CA HIS A 81 -25.26 -9.08 -1.36
C HIS A 81 -24.00 -8.76 -2.19
N MET A 82 -23.21 -7.79 -1.70
CA MET A 82 -22.05 -7.26 -2.42
C MET A 82 -21.01 -8.34 -2.74
N SER A 83 -20.92 -9.42 -1.94
CA SER A 83 -20.01 -10.54 -2.20
C SER A 83 -20.39 -11.39 -3.41
N LEU A 84 -21.67 -11.41 -3.84
CA LEU A 84 -22.06 -12.16 -5.05
C LEU A 84 -21.49 -11.52 -6.32
N MET A 85 -21.42 -10.18 -6.34
CA MET A 85 -20.88 -9.42 -7.47
C MET A 85 -19.35 -9.25 -7.38
N ARG A 86 -18.72 -9.80 -6.35
CA ARG A 86 -17.26 -9.75 -6.18
C ARG A 86 -16.62 -10.90 -6.94
N ASP A 87 -15.59 -10.56 -7.70
CA ASP A 87 -14.73 -11.55 -8.34
C ASP A 87 -13.30 -11.52 -7.80
N PRO A 88 -12.88 -12.47 -6.95
CA PRO A 88 -11.53 -12.50 -6.42
C PRO A 88 -10.42 -12.53 -7.48
N GLN A 89 -10.70 -12.97 -8.72
CA GLN A 89 -9.73 -12.98 -9.81
C GLN A 89 -9.60 -11.61 -10.52
N ALA A 90 -10.60 -10.74 -10.41
CA ALA A 90 -10.62 -9.46 -11.09
C ALA A 90 -9.75 -8.41 -10.39
N ARG A 91 -8.49 -8.31 -10.79
CA ARG A 91 -7.53 -7.31 -10.27
C ARG A 91 -7.81 -5.91 -10.77
N GLN A 92 -7.26 -4.88 -10.11
CA GLN A 92 -7.47 -3.48 -10.54
C GLN A 92 -7.04 -3.24 -12.00
N ASN A 93 -5.93 -3.85 -12.41
CA ASN A 93 -5.43 -3.80 -13.78
C ASN A 93 -5.63 -5.16 -14.45
N MET A 94 -6.67 -5.27 -15.27
CA MET A 94 -6.97 -6.48 -16.06
C MET A 94 -6.47 -6.39 -17.50
N VAL A 95 -5.81 -5.29 -17.87
CA VAL A 95 -5.38 -5.04 -19.25
C VAL A 95 -4.12 -5.89 -19.53
N PRO A 96 -4.15 -6.81 -20.51
CA PRO A 96 -2.99 -7.61 -20.88
C PRO A 96 -1.81 -6.77 -21.37
N ASP A 97 -0.59 -7.25 -21.15
CA ASP A 97 0.64 -6.58 -21.59
C ASP A 97 0.69 -6.38 -23.12
N GLU A 98 0.11 -7.30 -23.88
CA GLU A 98 -0.02 -7.18 -25.34
C GLU A 98 -0.85 -5.98 -25.76
N VAL A 99 -1.95 -5.71 -25.05
CA VAL A 99 -2.79 -4.54 -25.31
C VAL A 99 -2.02 -3.26 -25.01
N TRP A 100 -1.20 -3.25 -23.96
CA TRP A 100 -0.32 -2.10 -23.68
C TRP A 100 0.74 -1.89 -24.75
N ARG A 101 1.37 -2.97 -25.24
CA ARG A 101 2.40 -2.91 -26.29
C ARG A 101 1.84 -2.41 -27.62
N ASN A 102 0.61 -2.80 -27.95
CA ASN A 102 -0.05 -2.48 -29.21
C ASN A 102 -0.92 -1.22 -29.16
N LEU A 103 -0.94 -0.52 -28.02
CA LEU A 103 -1.76 0.68 -27.87
C LEU A 103 -1.19 1.82 -28.74
N PRO A 104 -1.95 2.37 -29.70
CA PRO A 104 -1.46 3.44 -30.57
C PRO A 104 -1.08 4.68 -29.74
N GLU A 105 -0.13 5.49 -30.19
CA GLU A 105 0.17 6.75 -29.50
C GLU A 105 -1.02 7.72 -29.58
N ASP A 106 -1.22 8.50 -28.52
CA ASP A 106 -2.30 9.50 -28.49
C ASP A 106 -1.80 10.75 -29.24
N PRO A 107 -2.48 11.18 -30.32
CA PRO A 107 -2.04 12.30 -31.13
C PRO A 107 -1.81 13.58 -30.33
N GLU A 108 -2.64 13.85 -29.32
CA GLU A 108 -2.49 15.05 -28.48
C GLU A 108 -1.28 14.94 -27.56
N ILE A 109 -0.94 13.73 -27.10
CA ILE A 109 0.29 13.50 -26.33
C ILE A 109 1.51 13.68 -27.22
N MET A 110 1.50 13.14 -28.45
CA MET A 110 2.57 13.34 -29.43
C MET A 110 2.79 14.83 -29.73
N ASP A 111 1.70 15.59 -29.92
CA ASP A 111 1.77 17.02 -30.17
C ASP A 111 2.39 17.80 -29.00
N LEU A 112 1.99 17.47 -27.77
CA LEU A 112 2.55 18.09 -26.57
C LEU A 112 4.04 17.73 -26.39
N GLU A 113 4.45 16.51 -26.77
CA GLU A 113 5.85 16.09 -26.74
C GLU A 113 6.69 16.82 -27.78
N ARG A 114 6.17 16.97 -28.99
CA ARG A 114 6.79 17.78 -30.04
C ARG A 114 6.98 19.24 -29.61
N GLN A 115 5.94 19.86 -29.04
CA GLN A 115 6.03 21.23 -28.50
C GLN A 115 7.07 21.34 -27.37
N ARG A 116 7.13 20.33 -26.49
CA ARG A 116 8.12 20.29 -25.40
C ARG A 116 9.54 20.21 -25.97
N GLU A 117 9.74 19.40 -27.00
CA GLU A 117 11.06 19.19 -27.60
C GLU A 117 11.55 20.42 -28.37
N GLN A 118 10.65 21.08 -29.10
CA GLN A 118 10.93 22.36 -29.77
C GLN A 118 11.41 23.43 -28.78
N LEU A 119 10.77 23.52 -27.60
CA LEU A 119 11.17 24.46 -26.55
C LEU A 119 12.46 24.05 -25.82
N LYS A 120 12.78 22.75 -25.80
CA LYS A 120 14.03 22.24 -25.23
C LYS A 120 15.23 22.43 -26.14
N GLN A 121 15.03 22.41 -27.47
CA GLN A 121 16.10 22.50 -28.46
C GLN A 121 17.23 21.47 -28.19
N GLY A 122 16.88 20.26 -27.75
CA GLY A 122 17.86 19.21 -27.39
C GLY A 122 18.63 19.45 -26.07
N LYS A 123 18.37 20.54 -25.33
CA LYS A 123 19.04 20.81 -24.04
C LYS A 123 18.54 19.87 -22.95
N TYR A 124 19.46 19.14 -22.33
CA TYR A 124 19.15 18.26 -21.20
C TYR A 124 18.79 19.05 -19.92
N ARG A 125 19.46 20.18 -19.68
CA ARG A 125 19.26 21.05 -18.51
C ARG A 125 18.34 22.22 -18.88
N ILE A 126 17.18 22.26 -18.25
CA ILE A 126 16.14 23.29 -18.48
C ILE A 126 16.20 24.46 -17.49
N ARG A 127 17.03 24.34 -16.43
CA ARG A 127 17.09 25.33 -15.34
C ARG A 127 17.78 26.60 -15.84
N GLY A 128 17.06 27.72 -15.78
CA GLY A 128 17.54 29.02 -16.27
C GLY A 128 17.27 29.27 -17.75
N SER A 129 16.46 28.46 -18.43
CA SER A 129 15.97 28.78 -19.76
C SER A 129 14.74 29.70 -19.69
N GLU A 130 14.58 30.57 -20.69
CA GLU A 130 13.42 31.45 -20.82
C GLU A 130 12.10 30.66 -20.83
N HIS A 131 12.11 29.45 -21.42
CA HIS A 131 10.93 28.60 -21.56
C HIS A 131 10.77 27.56 -20.42
N GLU A 132 11.54 27.65 -19.33
CA GLU A 132 11.54 26.65 -18.25
C GLU A 132 10.12 26.40 -17.70
N GLY A 133 9.38 27.46 -17.41
CA GLY A 133 8.01 27.37 -16.90
C GLY A 133 7.07 26.63 -17.86
N LYS A 134 7.19 26.92 -19.16
CA LYS A 134 6.37 26.28 -20.20
C LYS A 134 6.73 24.80 -20.37
N ILE A 135 8.02 24.46 -20.35
CA ILE A 135 8.49 23.07 -20.43
C ILE A 135 7.98 22.25 -19.24
N ARG A 136 8.03 22.81 -18.02
CA ARG A 136 7.48 22.18 -16.81
C ARG A 136 5.96 21.98 -16.91
N GLN A 137 5.23 22.98 -17.43
CA GLN A 137 3.78 22.88 -17.66
C GLN A 137 3.44 21.76 -18.66
N LEU A 138 4.13 21.72 -19.81
CA LEU A 138 3.94 20.69 -20.83
C LEU A 138 4.24 19.30 -20.27
N THR A 139 5.34 19.16 -19.52
CA THR A 139 5.71 17.89 -18.86
C THR A 139 4.61 17.41 -17.91
N ARG A 140 4.02 18.32 -17.12
CA ARG A 140 2.88 17.99 -16.24
C ARG A 140 1.66 17.58 -17.05
N ARG A 141 1.32 18.30 -18.14
CA ARG A 141 0.18 17.98 -19.02
C ARG A 141 0.32 16.59 -19.65
N ILE A 142 1.49 16.29 -20.22
CA ILE A 142 1.81 14.98 -20.81
C ILE A 142 1.61 13.88 -19.76
N ARG A 143 2.19 14.04 -18.57
CA ARG A 143 2.06 13.07 -17.49
C ARG A 143 0.60 12.84 -17.09
N THR A 144 -0.17 13.92 -16.91
CA THR A 144 -1.58 13.84 -16.55
C THR A 144 -2.40 13.13 -17.63
N LYS A 145 -2.15 13.44 -18.92
CA LYS A 145 -2.86 12.79 -20.04
C LYS A 145 -2.55 11.31 -20.13
N ARG A 146 -1.27 10.92 -20.05
CA ARG A 146 -0.86 9.50 -20.01
C ARG A 146 -1.58 8.76 -18.87
N ALA A 147 -1.54 9.31 -17.66
CA ALA A 147 -2.20 8.71 -16.50
C ALA A 147 -3.72 8.62 -16.67
N ARG A 148 -4.37 9.63 -17.28
CA ARG A 148 -5.81 9.61 -17.56
C ARG A 148 -6.16 8.54 -18.59
N ARG A 149 -5.38 8.43 -19.66
CA ARG A 149 -5.56 7.42 -20.70
C ARG A 149 -5.39 6.01 -20.16
N GLU A 150 -4.34 5.78 -19.38
CA GLU A 150 -4.07 4.51 -18.70
C GLU A 150 -5.22 4.13 -17.75
N LYS A 151 -5.71 5.10 -16.97
CA LYS A 151 -6.88 4.90 -16.09
C LYS A 151 -8.14 4.56 -16.87
N ALA A 152 -8.42 5.27 -17.97
CA ALA A 152 -9.58 5.04 -18.81
C ALA A 152 -9.56 3.64 -19.44
N LEU A 153 -8.40 3.21 -19.96
CA LEU A 153 -8.26 1.87 -20.54
C LEU A 153 -8.51 0.78 -19.50
N ARG A 154 -7.94 0.91 -18.29
CA ARG A 154 -8.20 -0.04 -17.19
C ARG A 154 -9.68 -0.11 -16.82
N GLN A 155 -10.34 1.05 -16.77
CA GLN A 155 -11.76 1.13 -16.47
C GLN A 155 -12.59 0.42 -17.55
N GLN A 156 -12.35 0.72 -18.82
CA GLN A 156 -13.05 0.08 -19.95
C GLN A 156 -12.86 -1.43 -19.97
N TYR A 157 -11.63 -1.91 -19.73
CA TYR A 157 -11.36 -3.35 -19.69
C TYR A 157 -12.10 -4.05 -18.54
N ARG A 158 -12.18 -3.41 -17.36
CA ARG A 158 -12.98 -3.94 -16.25
C ARG A 158 -14.47 -3.93 -16.57
N GLU A 159 -14.99 -2.83 -17.10
CA GLU A 159 -16.40 -2.73 -17.50
C GLU A 159 -16.75 -3.81 -18.52
N TYR A 160 -15.91 -4.01 -19.53
CA TYR A 160 -16.04 -5.09 -20.50
C TYR A 160 -16.02 -6.46 -19.84
N TYR A 161 -15.05 -6.72 -18.96
CA TYR A 161 -14.92 -7.99 -18.24
C TYR A 161 -16.18 -8.32 -17.43
N PHE A 162 -16.64 -7.42 -16.57
CA PHE A 162 -17.81 -7.67 -15.72
C PHE A 162 -19.11 -7.75 -16.52
N TYR A 163 -19.21 -7.04 -17.66
CA TYR A 163 -20.35 -7.12 -18.55
C TYR A 163 -20.46 -8.49 -19.25
N HIS A 164 -19.33 -9.03 -19.75
CA HIS A 164 -19.32 -10.28 -20.52
C HIS A 164 -19.14 -11.54 -19.67
N ARG A 165 -18.60 -11.42 -18.45
CA ARG A 165 -18.33 -12.57 -17.59
C ARG A 165 -19.55 -13.48 -17.38
N PRO A 166 -20.76 -12.98 -17.06
CA PRO A 166 -21.92 -13.86 -16.89
C PRO A 166 -22.22 -14.69 -18.14
N THR A 167 -22.03 -14.13 -19.34
CA THR A 167 -22.19 -14.85 -20.61
C THR A 167 -21.14 -15.95 -20.74
N TRP A 168 -19.87 -15.66 -20.47
CA TRP A 168 -18.80 -16.66 -20.51
C TRP A 168 -19.00 -17.77 -19.50
N ASP A 169 -19.53 -17.46 -18.32
CA ASP A 169 -19.84 -18.46 -17.29
C ASP A 169 -20.96 -19.40 -17.75
N ILE A 170 -22.02 -18.87 -18.39
CA ILE A 170 -23.11 -19.68 -18.98
C ILE A 170 -22.57 -20.55 -20.12
N GLU A 171 -21.81 -19.99 -21.05
CA GLU A 171 -21.22 -20.72 -22.17
C GLU A 171 -20.32 -21.86 -21.69
N ARG A 172 -19.52 -21.61 -20.64
CA ARG A 172 -18.66 -22.64 -20.02
C ARG A 172 -19.48 -23.77 -19.39
N GLN A 173 -20.55 -23.44 -18.66
CA GLN A 173 -21.45 -24.43 -18.07
C GLN A 173 -22.12 -25.29 -19.14
N LEU A 174 -22.60 -24.67 -20.22
CA LEU A 174 -23.21 -25.37 -21.36
C LEU A 174 -22.23 -26.29 -22.08
N ALA A 175 -20.94 -25.91 -22.15
CA ALA A 175 -19.88 -26.74 -22.70
C ALA A 175 -19.46 -27.92 -21.78
N GLY A 176 -20.09 -28.08 -20.62
CA GLY A 176 -19.79 -29.16 -19.66
C GLY A 176 -18.52 -28.93 -18.84
N GLY A 177 -17.95 -27.72 -18.87
CA GLY A 177 -16.83 -27.35 -18.00
C GLY A 177 -17.32 -27.11 -16.57
N SER A 178 -16.72 -27.80 -15.60
CA SER A 178 -16.87 -27.46 -14.18
C SER A 178 -15.85 -26.38 -13.81
N ARG A 179 -16.19 -25.49 -12.85
CA ARG A 179 -15.21 -24.53 -12.30
C ARG A 179 -14.03 -25.23 -11.61
N ASP A 180 -14.17 -26.52 -11.29
CA ASP A 180 -13.18 -27.33 -10.58
C ASP A 180 -12.15 -27.98 -11.52
N ASN A 181 -12.42 -28.06 -12.83
CA ASN A 181 -11.55 -28.69 -13.81
C ASN A 181 -10.52 -27.74 -14.44
N ASP A 182 -10.60 -26.43 -14.16
CA ASP A 182 -9.66 -25.44 -14.70
C ASP A 182 -8.51 -25.15 -13.71
N GLN A 183 -7.35 -24.83 -14.28
CA GLN A 183 -6.15 -24.25 -13.65
C GLN A 183 -6.42 -22.92 -12.88
N ASP A 184 -7.69 -22.47 -12.83
CA ASP A 184 -8.21 -21.20 -12.31
C ASP A 184 -8.83 -21.32 -10.89
N THR A 185 -8.48 -22.34 -10.10
CA THR A 185 -8.81 -22.31 -8.66
C THR A 185 -8.19 -21.05 -8.05
N TYR A 186 -9.03 -20.17 -7.47
CA TYR A 186 -8.55 -18.92 -6.88
C TYR A 186 -7.49 -19.21 -5.82
N ALA A 187 -6.23 -18.89 -6.14
CA ALA A 187 -5.15 -18.88 -5.17
C ALA A 187 -5.14 -17.53 -4.45
N ALA A 188 -5.34 -17.55 -3.13
CA ALA A 188 -5.14 -16.36 -2.32
C ALA A 188 -3.72 -15.81 -2.54
N PRO A 189 -3.54 -14.49 -2.65
CA PRO A 189 -2.23 -13.91 -2.89
C PRO A 189 -1.28 -14.19 -1.71
N ASP A 190 -0.02 -14.50 -2.01
CA ASP A 190 1.02 -14.66 -0.98
C ASP A 190 1.13 -13.41 -0.09
N ILE A 191 1.24 -13.63 1.22
CA ILE A 191 1.47 -12.57 2.20
C ILE A 191 2.96 -12.17 2.15
N LYS A 192 3.32 -11.31 1.18
CA LYS A 192 4.68 -10.78 1.01
C LYS A 192 4.82 -9.41 1.68
N LEU A 193 5.04 -9.43 3.00
CA LEU A 193 5.22 -8.21 3.81
C LEU A 193 6.64 -8.17 4.40
N HIS A 194 7.32 -7.03 4.23
CA HIS A 194 8.71 -6.86 4.69
C HIS A 194 8.88 -6.65 6.20
N ILE A 195 7.79 -6.34 6.93
CA ILE A 195 7.79 -6.26 8.39
C ILE A 195 7.28 -7.61 8.90
N PRO A 196 8.13 -8.41 9.59
CA PRO A 196 7.75 -9.74 10.06
C PRO A 196 6.49 -9.74 10.92
N GLU A 197 6.37 -8.77 11.84
CA GLU A 197 5.24 -8.65 12.75
C GLU A 197 3.93 -8.42 11.98
N ARG A 198 4.00 -7.67 10.88
CA ARG A 198 2.84 -7.46 10.00
C ARG A 198 2.53 -8.67 9.13
N ALA A 199 3.55 -9.37 8.64
CA ALA A 199 3.38 -10.62 7.90
C ALA A 199 2.65 -11.64 8.76
N ARG A 200 3.14 -11.84 10.00
CA ARG A 200 2.53 -12.74 10.97
C ARG A 200 1.11 -12.31 11.33
N LEU A 201 0.88 -11.03 11.60
CA LEU A 201 -0.46 -10.53 11.88
C LEU A 201 -1.42 -10.77 10.72
N ALA A 202 -0.98 -10.60 9.47
CA ALA A 202 -1.79 -10.89 8.30
C ALA A 202 -2.10 -12.39 8.16
N GLU A 203 -1.14 -13.29 8.42
CA GLU A 203 -1.38 -14.73 8.44
C GLU A 203 -2.46 -15.11 9.45
N LEU A 204 -2.35 -14.62 10.68
CA LEU A 204 -3.29 -14.92 11.76
C LEU A 204 -4.68 -14.36 11.50
N LEU A 205 -4.79 -13.16 10.90
CA LEU A 205 -6.09 -12.53 10.64
C LEU A 205 -6.77 -13.07 9.39
N CYS A 206 -6.00 -13.47 8.36
CA CYS A 206 -6.56 -13.98 7.11
C CYS A 206 -6.86 -15.48 7.15
N ASN A 207 -6.16 -16.25 7.98
CA ASN A 207 -6.28 -17.72 8.03
C ASN A 207 -6.72 -18.19 9.43
N GLN A 208 -7.80 -17.60 9.98
CA GLN A 208 -8.33 -18.03 11.28
C GLN A 208 -8.99 -19.41 11.16
N PRO A 209 -8.67 -20.36 12.06
CA PRO A 209 -9.33 -21.65 12.10
C PRO A 209 -10.81 -21.50 12.47
N GLU A 210 -11.71 -22.24 11.80
CA GLU A 210 -13.15 -22.19 12.06
C GLU A 210 -13.52 -22.76 13.44
N HIS A 211 -12.71 -23.68 13.95
CA HIS A 211 -12.95 -24.37 15.22
C HIS A 211 -11.72 -24.25 16.11
N LEU A 212 -11.81 -23.41 17.14
CA LEU A 212 -10.79 -23.24 18.16
C LEU A 212 -11.38 -23.58 19.53
N SER A 213 -10.58 -24.24 20.36
CA SER A 213 -10.89 -24.30 21.78
C SER A 213 -10.81 -22.89 22.39
N PHE A 214 -11.44 -22.70 23.56
CA PHE A 214 -11.34 -21.43 24.28
C PHE A 214 -9.87 -21.03 24.57
N ASP A 215 -9.03 -22.00 24.91
CA ASP A 215 -7.61 -21.77 25.23
C ASP A 215 -6.78 -21.44 23.99
N ASP A 216 -7.05 -22.09 22.84
CA ASP A 216 -6.40 -21.75 21.57
C ASP A 216 -6.83 -20.37 21.07
N PHE A 217 -8.12 -20.05 21.17
CA PHE A 217 -8.65 -18.74 20.82
C PHE A 217 -8.05 -17.63 21.70
N SER A 218 -7.92 -17.88 23.01
CA SER A 218 -7.29 -16.96 23.94
C SER A 218 -5.81 -16.73 23.62
N ARG A 219 -5.05 -17.80 23.33
CA ARG A 219 -3.65 -17.69 22.89
C ARG A 219 -3.51 -16.92 21.58
N LEU A 220 -4.35 -17.20 20.59
CA LEU A 220 -4.38 -16.49 19.32
C LEU A 220 -4.61 -14.99 19.52
N ARG A 221 -5.55 -14.62 20.39
CA ARG A 221 -5.83 -13.20 20.70
C ARG A 221 -4.68 -12.51 21.41
N ILE A 222 -3.98 -13.21 22.31
CA ILE A 222 -2.80 -12.68 22.98
C ILE A 222 -1.69 -12.43 21.95
N GLU A 223 -1.39 -13.42 21.09
CA GLU A 223 -0.38 -13.29 20.03
C GLU A 223 -0.71 -12.11 19.09
N ILE A 224 -1.97 -11.99 18.65
CA ILE A 224 -2.42 -10.85 17.84
C ILE A 224 -2.19 -9.52 18.57
N ALA A 225 -2.54 -9.43 19.86
CA ALA A 225 -2.38 -8.21 20.63
C ALA A 225 -0.90 -7.82 20.80
N GLU A 226 -0.04 -8.79 21.12
CA GLU A 226 1.41 -8.61 21.22
C GLU A 226 1.99 -8.14 19.88
N LEU A 227 1.64 -8.79 18.77
CA LEU A 227 2.05 -8.38 17.43
C LEU A 227 1.58 -6.97 17.07
N MET A 228 0.36 -6.58 17.46
CA MET A 228 -0.14 -5.22 17.24
C MET A 228 0.68 -4.19 18.03
N VAL A 229 1.05 -4.50 19.27
CA VAL A 229 1.91 -3.65 20.12
C VAL A 229 3.32 -3.54 19.52
N GLU A 230 3.92 -4.68 19.15
CA GLU A 230 5.24 -4.68 18.51
C GLU A 230 5.22 -3.91 17.20
N LEU A 231 4.21 -4.13 16.35
CA LEU A 231 4.04 -3.43 15.08
C LEU A 231 3.91 -1.90 15.26
N ALA A 232 3.27 -1.44 16.35
CA ALA A 232 3.15 -0.02 16.65
C ALA A 232 4.52 0.66 16.92
N SER A 233 5.51 -0.12 17.36
CA SER A 233 6.88 0.36 17.53
C SER A 233 7.70 0.35 16.23
N LYS A 234 7.18 -0.26 15.16
CA LYS A 234 7.86 -0.34 13.86
C LYS A 234 7.55 0.88 12.99
N ARG A 235 8.49 1.21 12.12
CA ARG A 235 8.45 2.35 11.21
C ARG A 235 8.74 1.90 9.79
N GLU A 236 7.88 2.31 8.87
CA GLU A 236 8.08 2.14 7.44
C GLU A 236 8.62 3.43 6.82
N THR A 237 9.71 3.33 6.06
CA THR A 237 10.28 4.46 5.34
C THR A 237 9.97 4.38 3.85
N VAL A 238 10.36 5.41 3.10
CA VAL A 238 10.24 5.40 1.64
C VAL A 238 11.07 4.28 1.00
N LYS A 239 12.12 3.80 1.68
CA LYS A 239 13.01 2.71 1.22
C LYS A 239 12.25 1.43 0.92
N ARG A 240 11.13 1.14 1.61
CA ARG A 240 10.28 -0.03 1.32
C ARG A 240 9.87 -0.15 -0.15
N LYS A 241 9.60 0.99 -0.81
CA LYS A 241 9.19 1.02 -2.23
C LYS A 241 10.35 0.68 -3.18
N LEU A 242 11.59 0.87 -2.74
CA LEU A 242 12.78 0.53 -3.51
C LEU A 242 13.14 -0.92 -3.29
N ILE A 243 13.10 -1.38 -2.03
CA ILE A 243 13.39 -2.78 -1.65
C ILE A 243 12.40 -3.74 -2.33
N SER A 244 11.10 -3.42 -2.30
CA SER A 244 10.06 -4.23 -2.96
C SER A 244 10.18 -4.28 -4.49
N ARG A 245 10.93 -3.36 -5.12
CA ARG A 245 11.15 -3.33 -6.58
C ARG A 245 12.37 -4.12 -7.02
N THR A 246 13.28 -4.42 -6.10
CA THR A 246 14.39 -5.32 -6.38
C THR A 246 13.86 -6.74 -6.26
N PRO A 247 13.94 -7.60 -7.30
CA PRO A 247 13.59 -9.00 -7.14
C PRO A 247 14.50 -9.56 -6.05
N GLN A 248 13.91 -9.97 -4.92
CA GLN A 248 14.62 -10.73 -3.93
C GLN A 248 15.07 -12.02 -4.64
N SER A 249 16.36 -12.14 -4.96
CA SER A 249 16.91 -13.42 -5.37
C SER A 249 16.64 -14.37 -4.21
N SER A 250 15.80 -15.36 -4.45
CA SER A 250 15.45 -16.42 -3.52
C SER A 250 16.70 -17.22 -3.19
N ILE A 251 17.38 -16.84 -2.10
CA ILE A 251 18.22 -17.76 -1.35
C ILE A 251 17.37 -18.18 -0.17
N PRO A 252 16.91 -19.45 -0.10
CA PRO A 252 16.21 -19.95 1.06
C PRO A 252 17.25 -20.11 2.17
N VAL A 253 17.37 -19.12 3.05
CA VAL A 253 18.14 -19.28 4.29
C VAL A 253 17.18 -19.83 5.33
N ASN A 254 17.10 -21.15 5.35
CA ASN A 254 16.50 -21.90 6.43
C ASN A 254 17.56 -22.08 7.52
N GLU A 255 17.87 -21.02 8.26
CA GLU A 255 18.77 -21.08 9.41
C GLU A 255 18.40 -19.95 10.38
N LYS A 256 18.30 -20.28 11.67
CA LYS A 256 17.98 -19.31 12.74
C LYS A 256 19.00 -18.17 12.67
N PRO A 257 18.59 -16.90 12.52
CA PRO A 257 19.54 -15.82 12.31
C PRO A 257 20.25 -15.50 13.63
N SER A 258 21.56 -15.77 13.65
CA SER A 258 22.47 -15.18 14.61
C SER A 258 22.49 -13.67 14.36
N LYS A 259 21.97 -12.86 15.32
CA LYS A 259 21.82 -11.39 15.22
C LYS A 259 23.10 -10.61 14.82
N ILE A 260 24.26 -11.25 14.84
CA ILE A 260 25.59 -10.66 14.60
C ILE A 260 26.00 -10.74 13.11
N GLU A 261 25.54 -11.73 12.35
CA GLU A 261 25.91 -11.87 10.92
C GLU A 261 25.20 -10.84 10.02
N ASP A 262 23.99 -10.42 10.40
CA ASP A 262 23.21 -9.43 9.65
C ASP A 262 23.78 -8.00 9.68
N PHE A 263 24.64 -7.70 10.67
CA PHE A 263 25.18 -6.36 10.92
C PHE A 263 26.70 -6.42 11.11
N PRO A 264 27.47 -6.64 10.03
CA PRO A 264 28.92 -6.68 10.11
C PRO A 264 29.44 -5.35 10.64
N LEU A 265 30.39 -5.41 11.59
CA LEU A 265 30.99 -4.21 12.19
C LEU A 265 31.58 -3.29 11.13
N PHE A 266 32.20 -3.88 10.09
CA PHE A 266 32.63 -3.16 8.90
C PHE A 266 31.49 -3.09 7.89
N MET A 267 30.98 -1.89 7.64
CA MET A 267 29.80 -1.64 6.81
C MET A 267 30.18 -1.42 5.34
N ASN A 268 29.21 -1.53 4.45
CA ASN A 268 29.37 -1.03 3.08
C ASN A 268 29.48 0.52 3.12
N LYS A 269 30.42 1.08 2.35
CA LYS A 269 30.70 2.53 2.27
C LYS A 269 29.49 3.39 1.92
N THR A 270 28.44 2.79 1.36
CA THR A 270 27.19 3.46 0.95
C THR A 270 26.00 3.13 1.84
N GLN A 271 26.18 2.42 2.96
CA GLN A 271 25.16 2.23 3.98
C GLN A 271 25.13 3.41 4.96
N CYS A 272 23.95 3.66 5.55
CA CYS A 272 23.79 4.72 6.53
C CYS A 272 24.09 4.19 7.96
N PRO A 273 25.13 4.73 8.65
CA PRO A 273 25.59 4.23 9.95
C PRO A 273 24.61 4.49 11.10
N ARG A 274 23.64 5.40 10.92
CA ARG A 274 22.58 5.64 11.91
C ARG A 274 21.36 4.74 11.70
N CYS A 275 21.01 4.48 10.43
CA CYS A 275 19.87 3.65 10.06
C CYS A 275 20.07 2.18 10.46
N ILE A 276 21.29 1.66 10.36
CA ILE A 276 21.61 0.24 10.60
C ILE A 276 21.20 -0.24 12.00
N GLY A 277 21.23 0.65 12.99
CA GLY A 277 20.88 0.34 14.37
C GLY A 277 19.47 0.75 14.80
N ASN A 278 18.64 1.23 13.86
CA ASN A 278 17.28 1.62 14.19
C ASN A 278 16.34 0.40 14.14
N GLU A 279 16.08 -0.19 15.31
CA GLU A 279 15.25 -1.39 15.48
C GLU A 279 13.78 -1.18 15.13
N ALA A 280 13.33 0.07 15.03
CA ALA A 280 12.00 0.36 14.50
C ALA A 280 11.90 0.05 13.00
N MET A 281 13.00 0.02 12.25
CA MET A 281 12.97 -0.26 10.81
C MET A 281 13.16 -1.75 10.51
N SER A 282 12.63 -2.20 9.37
CA SER A 282 12.86 -3.57 8.88
C SER A 282 14.34 -3.83 8.56
N LEU A 283 14.76 -5.11 8.56
CA LEU A 283 16.15 -5.50 8.27
C LEU A 283 16.66 -4.90 6.95
N GLY A 284 15.88 -5.03 5.87
CA GLY A 284 16.25 -4.49 4.56
C GLY A 284 16.37 -2.96 4.53
N GLU A 285 15.64 -2.23 5.37
CA GLU A 285 15.74 -0.77 5.47
C GLU A 285 16.94 -0.32 6.30
N ARG A 286 17.28 -1.11 7.33
CA ARG A 286 18.48 -0.93 8.17
C ARG A 286 19.76 -1.18 7.37
N THR A 287 19.77 -2.19 6.50
CA THR A 287 20.92 -2.57 5.67
C THR A 287 20.91 -1.95 4.27
N PHE A 288 19.98 -1.01 3.98
CA PHE A 288 19.82 -0.40 2.67
C PHE A 288 21.11 0.25 2.14
N VAL A 289 21.50 -0.16 0.94
CA VAL A 289 22.70 0.30 0.22
C VAL A 289 22.31 1.39 -0.77
N TYR A 290 22.90 2.58 -0.64
CA TYR A 290 22.64 3.68 -1.57
C TYR A 290 23.47 3.52 -2.84
N CYS A 291 22.98 4.08 -3.96
CA CYS A 291 23.69 3.99 -5.24
C CYS A 291 25.07 4.67 -5.25
N ARG A 292 25.33 5.63 -4.35
CA ARG A 292 26.62 6.32 -4.22
C ARG A 292 26.78 6.98 -2.83
N PRO A 293 28.02 7.20 -2.35
CA PRO A 293 28.27 7.83 -1.05
C PRO A 293 27.63 9.21 -0.89
N ALA A 294 27.56 10.00 -1.96
CA ALA A 294 26.91 11.31 -1.93
C ALA A 294 25.42 11.22 -1.58
N ALA A 295 24.71 10.23 -2.12
CA ALA A 295 23.27 10.04 -1.85
C ALA A 295 23.02 9.54 -0.42
N MET A 296 23.90 8.69 0.10
CA MET A 296 23.87 8.27 1.51
C MET A 296 24.09 9.47 2.43
N ASN A 297 25.08 10.32 2.12
CA ASN A 297 25.36 11.53 2.90
C ASN A 297 24.21 12.54 2.86
N ASP A 298 23.61 12.78 1.69
CA ASP A 298 22.42 13.64 1.58
C ASP A 298 21.25 13.11 2.43
N HIS A 299 21.08 11.78 2.50
CA HIS A 299 20.11 11.15 3.39
C HIS A 299 20.48 11.35 4.87
N PHE A 300 21.74 11.12 5.26
CA PHE A 300 22.20 11.30 6.64
C PHE A 300 21.99 12.75 7.10
N ASP A 301 22.40 13.71 6.27
CA ASP A 301 22.25 15.14 6.53
C ASP A 301 20.78 15.53 6.69
N ARG A 302 19.89 14.98 5.86
CA ARG A 302 18.46 15.30 5.88
C ARG A 302 17.72 14.64 7.05
N GLU A 303 17.97 13.37 7.33
CA GLU A 303 17.15 12.57 8.26
C GLU A 303 17.74 12.49 9.68
N HIS A 304 19.05 12.71 9.85
CA HIS A 304 19.73 12.43 11.12
C HIS A 304 20.47 13.63 11.70
N ARG A 305 20.85 14.62 10.89
CA ARG A 305 21.65 15.78 11.37
C ARG A 305 20.99 16.52 12.52
N ALA A 306 19.69 16.82 12.44
CA ALA A 306 18.99 17.54 13.50
C ALA A 306 19.01 16.78 14.84
N THR A 307 18.80 15.46 14.79
CA THR A 307 18.87 14.58 15.98
C THR A 307 20.29 14.54 16.54
N MET A 308 21.31 14.42 15.69
CA MET A 308 22.69 14.36 16.13
C MET A 308 23.17 15.70 16.73
N ASN A 309 22.75 16.83 16.15
CA ASN A 309 22.99 18.16 16.73
C ASN A 309 22.27 18.33 18.09
N GLY A 310 21.12 17.68 18.29
CA GLY A 310 20.47 17.60 19.60
C GLY A 310 21.34 16.87 20.61
N MET A 311 21.74 15.64 20.28
CA MET A 311 22.62 14.80 21.10
C MET A 311 23.96 15.46 21.43
N GLU A 312 24.53 16.20 20.48
CA GLU A 312 25.76 16.97 20.70
C GLU A 312 25.56 18.07 21.75
N ARG A 313 24.44 18.79 21.70
CA ARG A 313 24.09 19.81 22.71
C ARG A 313 23.87 19.21 24.09
N ASP A 314 23.30 18.01 24.13
CA ASP A 314 23.09 17.24 25.37
C ASP A 314 24.39 16.57 25.87
N GLY A 315 25.49 16.67 25.11
CA GLY A 315 26.80 16.17 25.48
C GLY A 315 26.99 14.65 25.33
N PHE A 316 26.05 13.95 24.70
CA PHE A 316 26.07 12.49 24.58
C PHE A 316 25.58 12.02 23.21
N ILE A 317 26.53 11.73 22.32
CA ILE A 317 26.26 11.07 21.04
C ILE A 317 26.51 9.56 21.18
N VAL A 318 25.60 8.77 20.58
CA VAL A 318 25.72 7.30 20.55
C VAL A 318 25.82 6.77 19.13
N CYS A 319 26.70 5.77 18.96
CA CYS A 319 26.65 4.92 17.79
C CYS A 319 25.53 3.89 17.96
N ASN A 320 24.61 3.85 17.01
CA ASN A 320 23.49 2.92 17.07
C ASN A 320 23.85 1.51 16.55
N HIS A 321 25.04 1.32 15.97
CA HIS A 321 25.42 0.03 15.41
C HIS A 321 25.29 -1.08 16.48
N PRO A 322 24.66 -2.24 16.19
CA PRO A 322 24.47 -3.30 17.18
C PRO A 322 25.77 -3.71 17.90
N GLY A 323 26.87 -3.88 17.14
CA GLY A 323 28.20 -4.17 17.69
C GLY A 323 28.85 -3.04 18.50
N CYS A 324 28.25 -1.85 18.55
CA CYS A 324 28.74 -0.72 19.34
C CYS A 324 27.85 -0.42 20.56
N LYS A 325 26.69 -1.09 20.71
CA LYS A 325 25.78 -0.85 21.85
C LYS A 325 26.37 -1.29 23.19
N GLU A 326 27.20 -2.33 23.18
CA GLU A 326 27.83 -2.89 24.38
C GLU A 326 29.15 -2.18 24.72
N ALA A 327 29.73 -1.45 23.77
CA ALA A 327 30.89 -0.62 23.99
C ALA A 327 30.43 0.72 24.58
N ASP A 328 30.81 1.04 25.81
CA ASP A 328 30.55 2.34 26.47
C ASP A 328 31.32 3.48 25.76
N LEU A 329 30.89 3.81 24.53
CA LEU A 329 31.55 4.76 23.64
C LEU A 329 31.16 6.19 24.02
N LYS A 330 32.11 6.94 24.57
CA LYS A 330 31.92 8.36 24.92
C LYS A 330 32.19 9.27 23.72
N LEU A 331 31.23 9.36 22.79
CA LEU A 331 31.30 10.29 21.65
C LEU A 331 30.72 11.66 22.07
N ARG A 332 31.60 12.64 22.28
CA ARG A 332 31.24 13.98 22.77
C ARG A 332 30.88 15.01 21.69
N SER A 333 31.21 14.73 20.43
CA SER A 333 30.98 15.63 19.31
C SER A 333 30.62 14.87 18.04
N LEU A 334 30.02 15.57 17.09
CA LEU A 334 29.73 15.04 15.76
C LEU A 334 30.99 14.58 15.05
N ASP A 335 32.11 15.27 15.25
CA ASP A 335 33.39 14.89 14.66
C ASP A 335 33.92 13.60 15.27
N HIS A 336 33.79 13.39 16.59
CA HIS A 336 34.12 12.10 17.22
C HIS A 336 33.27 10.97 16.65
N PHE A 337 31.98 11.22 16.40
CA PHE A 337 31.12 10.23 15.75
C PHE A 337 31.55 9.93 14.32
N ARG A 338 31.88 10.96 13.50
CA ARG A 338 32.39 10.77 12.14
C ARG A 338 33.68 9.94 12.13
N ASP A 339 34.61 10.24 13.03
CA ASP A 339 35.87 9.51 13.15
C ASP A 339 35.65 8.06 13.59
N HIS A 340 34.78 7.84 14.57
CA HIS A 340 34.38 6.50 15.01
C HIS A 340 33.79 5.70 13.85
N VAL A 341 32.83 6.27 13.13
CA VAL A 341 32.19 5.61 11.98
C VAL A 341 33.20 5.33 10.86
N SER A 342 34.13 6.24 10.59
CA SER A 342 35.15 6.03 9.56
C SER A 342 36.14 4.93 9.93
N ARG A 343 36.55 4.85 11.20
CA ARG A 343 37.57 3.89 11.67
C ARG A 343 37.01 2.51 11.96
N VAL A 344 35.86 2.45 12.63
CA VAL A 344 35.24 1.20 13.08
C VAL A 344 34.35 0.62 12.00
N HIS A 345 33.56 1.45 11.32
CA HIS A 345 32.57 1.00 10.34
C HIS A 345 32.99 1.18 8.88
N GLY A 346 34.10 1.86 8.59
CA GLY A 346 34.60 2.06 7.23
C GLY A 346 33.76 3.00 6.36
N VAL A 347 32.85 3.78 6.97
CA VAL A 347 31.95 4.71 6.25
C VAL A 347 32.40 6.15 6.45
N THR A 348 32.55 6.90 5.35
CA THR A 348 32.93 8.31 5.41
C THR A 348 31.69 9.21 5.35
N LEU A 349 31.46 9.95 6.43
CA LEU A 349 30.43 10.97 6.51
C LEU A 349 30.97 12.35 6.09
N ARG A 350 30.13 13.14 5.43
CA ARG A 350 30.46 14.49 4.97
C ARG A 350 30.79 15.39 6.15
N GLN A 351 31.93 16.06 6.06
CA GLN A 351 32.28 17.19 6.92
C GLN A 351 31.58 18.43 6.37
N HIS A 352 30.87 19.16 7.23
CA HIS A 352 30.42 20.50 6.90
C HIS A 352 31.45 21.45 7.51
N GLY A 353 32.08 22.28 6.67
CA GLY A 353 32.96 23.34 7.14
C GLY A 353 32.20 24.24 8.13
N ARG A 354 32.91 24.70 9.16
CA ARG A 354 32.37 25.62 10.17
C ARG A 354 31.81 26.89 9.54
#